data_AF-A0A257T6W4-F1
#
_entry.id   AF-A0A257T6W4-F1
#
_cell.length_a   1.000
_cell.length_b   1.000
_cell.length_c   1.000
_cell.angle_alpha   90.00
_cell.angle_beta   90.00
_cell.angle_gamma   90.00
#
_symmetry.space_group_name_H-M   'P 1'
#
loop_
_entity.id
_entity.type
_entity.pdbx_description
1 polymer ?
#
loop_
_entity_poly.entity_id
_entity_poly.type
_entity_poly.pdbx_seq_one_letter_code
_entity_poly.pdbx_strand_id
1 'polypeptide(L)'
;MQIDTKSRKAIEDVINRRTAIASMQEQLKEDVKAIAEYLDIKPAKLNRIISLVEKERETGDVVEEERDTLDTVADIAGSKSTEEEAA
;
A
#
# COMPACT_ATOMS: atom_id res chain seq x y z
N MET A 1 -25.06 15.03 -30.93
CA MET A 1 -25.88 14.46 -29.84
C MET A 1 -25.84 15.43 -28.67
N GLN A 2 -27.00 15.92 -28.20
CA GLN A 2 -27.08 16.71 -26.97
C GLN A 2 -27.22 15.72 -25.80
N ILE A 3 -26.24 15.73 -24.89
CA ILE A 3 -26.31 14.92 -23.67
C ILE A 3 -27.34 15.58 -22.75
N ASP A 4 -28.31 14.80 -22.27
CA ASP A 4 -29.32 15.29 -21.34
C ASP A 4 -28.69 15.67 -19.98
N THR A 5 -29.38 16.53 -19.23
CA THR A 5 -28.85 17.09 -17.99
C THR A 5 -28.53 16.02 -16.93
N LYS A 6 -29.25 14.90 -16.90
CA LYS A 6 -28.99 13.81 -15.93
C LYS A 6 -27.70 13.08 -16.29
N SER A 7 -27.53 12.76 -17.58
CA SER A 7 -26.29 12.15 -18.09
C SER A 7 -25.08 13.05 -17.89
N ARG A 8 -25.23 14.37 -18.09
CA ARG A 8 -24.16 15.36 -17.80
C ARG A 8 -23.74 15.33 -16.34
N LYS A 9 -24.70 15.40 -15.40
CA LYS A 9 -24.42 15.35 -13.96
C LYS A 9 -23.72 14.05 -13.55
N ALA A 10 -24.17 12.91 -14.08
CA ALA A 10 -23.53 11.62 -13.81
C ALA A 10 -22.06 11.59 -14.28
N ILE A 11 -21.75 12.19 -15.42
CA ILE A 11 -20.37 12.31 -15.92
C ILE A 11 -19.54 13.23 -15.02
N GLU A 12 -20.07 14.38 -14.64
CA GLU A 12 -19.41 15.32 -13.72
C GLU A 12 -19.11 14.67 -12.36
N ASP A 13 -20.05 13.90 -11.80
CA ASP A 13 -19.85 13.14 -10.56
C ASP A 13 -18.71 12.13 -10.68
N VAL A 14 -18.64 11.38 -11.79
CA VAL A 14 -17.54 10.43 -12.04
C VAL A 14 -16.21 11.15 -12.14
N ILE A 15 -16.15 12.29 -12.84
CA ILE A 15 -14.91 13.10 -12.95
C ILE A 15 -14.46 13.54 -11.56
N ASN A 16 -15.36 14.09 -10.76
CA ASN A 16 -15.04 14.56 -9.41
C ASN A 16 -14.51 13.43 -8.51
N ARG A 17 -15.15 12.25 -8.56
CA ARG A 17 -14.67 11.07 -7.82
C ARG A 17 -13.30 10.62 -8.29
N ARG A 18 -13.03 10.63 -9.59
CA ARG A 18 -11.72 10.26 -10.14
C ARG A 18 -10.63 11.23 -9.68
N THR A 19 -10.91 12.53 -9.65
CA THR A 19 -9.97 13.52 -9.13
C THR A 19 -9.69 13.30 -7.64
N ALA A 20 -10.73 13.03 -6.84
CA ALA A 20 -10.55 12.72 -5.41
C ALA A 20 -9.70 11.46 -5.20
N ILE A 21 -9.95 10.39 -5.96
CA ILE A 21 -9.16 9.15 -5.91
C ILE A 21 -7.70 9.43 -6.28
N ALA A 22 -7.44 10.21 -7.33
CA ALA A 22 -6.08 10.54 -7.73
C ALA A 22 -5.31 11.27 -6.62
N SER A 23 -5.96 12.23 -5.95
CA SER A 23 -5.39 12.94 -4.80
C SER A 23 -5.08 12.00 -3.63
N MET A 24 -5.99 11.08 -3.31
CA MET A 24 -5.76 10.10 -2.25
C MET A 24 -4.64 9.12 -2.61
N GLN A 25 -4.54 8.70 -3.87
CA GLN A 25 -3.45 7.84 -4.36
C GLN A 25 -2.08 8.52 -4.26
N GLU A 26 -2.02 9.84 -4.47
CA GLU A 26 -0.79 10.61 -4.28
C GLU A 26 -0.40 10.67 -2.81
N GLN A 27 -1.36 10.94 -1.93
CA GLN A 27 -1.11 10.95 -0.49
C GLN A 27 -0.63 9.58 0.02
N LEU A 28 -1.27 8.48 -0.41
CA LEU A 28 -0.85 7.12 -0.06
C LEU A 28 0.60 6.83 -0.50
N LYS A 29 1.05 7.35 -1.65
CA LYS A 29 2.44 7.18 -2.08
C LYS A 29 3.42 7.89 -1.15
N GLU A 30 3.08 9.09 -0.70
CA GLU A 30 3.91 9.83 0.26
C GLU A 30 3.91 9.15 1.63
N ASP A 31 2.77 8.64 2.09
CA ASP A 31 2.68 7.88 3.35
C ASP A 31 3.56 6.62 3.30
N VAL A 32 3.51 5.88 2.19
CA VAL A 32 4.38 4.70 1.98
C VAL A 32 5.86 5.10 1.99
N LYS A 33 6.24 6.23 1.37
CA LYS A 33 7.63 6.69 1.43
C LYS A 33 8.04 7.05 2.85
N ALA A 34 7.21 7.81 3.57
CA ALA A 34 7.50 8.26 4.93
C ALA A 34 7.67 7.08 5.89
N ILE A 35 6.79 6.09 5.81
CA ILE A 35 6.89 4.87 6.62
C ILE A 35 8.12 4.05 6.22
N ALA A 36 8.40 3.91 4.93
CA ALA A 36 9.58 3.17 4.47
C ALA A 36 10.89 3.82 4.92
N GLU A 37 10.96 5.16 4.90
CA GLU A 37 12.10 5.94 5.42
C GLU A 37 12.24 5.77 6.94
N TYR A 38 11.13 5.87 7.68
CA TYR A 38 11.13 5.64 9.13
C TYR A 38 11.62 4.24 9.53
N LEU A 39 11.27 3.24 8.73
CA LEU A 39 11.66 1.84 8.94
C LEU A 39 13.02 1.47 8.31
N ASP A 40 13.71 2.41 7.66
CA ASP A 40 14.94 2.18 6.89
C ASP A 40 14.84 1.02 5.87
N ILE A 41 13.72 0.95 5.16
CA ILE A 41 13.49 -0.04 4.10
C ILE A 41 13.16 0.63 2.77
N LYS A 42 13.30 -0.12 1.68
CA LYS A 42 12.85 0.35 0.36
C LYS A 42 11.30 0.39 0.32
N PRO A 43 10.67 1.43 -0.25
CA PRO A 43 9.21 1.50 -0.42
C PRO A 43 8.59 0.29 -1.13
N ALA A 44 9.32 -0.32 -2.07
CA ALA A 44 8.88 -1.55 -2.74
C ALA A 44 8.74 -2.74 -1.78
N LYS A 45 9.58 -2.81 -0.74
CA LYS A 45 9.49 -3.82 0.31
C LYS A 45 8.24 -3.58 1.16
N LEU A 46 8.02 -2.33 1.59
CA LEU A 46 6.81 -1.94 2.32
C LEU A 46 5.53 -2.28 1.55
N ASN A 47 5.47 -1.96 0.25
CA ASN A 47 4.31 -2.32 -0.57
C ASN A 47 4.06 -3.83 -0.62
N ARG A 48 5.12 -4.64 -0.68
CA ARG A 48 4.98 -6.11 -0.65
C ARG A 48 4.39 -6.60 0.67
N ILE A 49 4.80 -5.99 1.78
CA ILE A 49 4.30 -6.30 3.13
C ILE A 49 2.81 -5.97 3.21
N ILE A 50 2.44 -4.75 2.80
CA ILE A 50 1.04 -4.30 2.75
C ILE A 50 0.19 -5.29 1.94
N SER A 51 0.63 -5.67 0.73
CA SER A 51 -0.12 -6.61 -0.12
C SER A 51 -0.25 -8.02 0.45
N LEU A 52 0.67 -8.47 1.30
CA LEU A 52 0.53 -9.77 1.98
C LEU A 52 -0.55 -9.67 3.06
N VAL A 53 -0.47 -8.63 3.90
CA VAL A 53 -1.46 -8.38 4.96
C VAL A 53 -2.86 -8.16 4.38
N GLU A 54 -3.00 -7.45 3.26
CA GLU A 54 -4.29 -7.27 2.57
C GLU A 54 -4.90 -8.60 2.13
N LYS A 55 -4.09 -9.53 1.59
CA LYS A 55 -4.58 -10.85 1.17
C LYS A 55 -5.01 -11.72 2.34
N GLU A 56 -4.26 -11.70 3.44
CA GLU A 56 -4.61 -12.44 4.66
C GLU A 56 -5.91 -11.91 5.28
N ARG A 57 -6.11 -10.58 5.24
CA ARG A 57 -7.37 -9.95 5.67
C ARG A 57 -8.57 -10.36 4.82
N GLU A 58 -8.39 -10.51 3.51
CA GLU A 58 -9.45 -10.95 2.60
C GLU A 58 -9.88 -12.40 2.86
N THR A 59 -9.00 -13.26 3.37
CA THR A 59 -9.31 -14.65 3.71
C THR A 59 -9.94 -14.84 5.09
N GLY A 60 -10.04 -13.78 5.90
CA GLY A 60 -10.70 -13.79 7.21
C GLY A 60 -9.84 -14.28 8.37
N ASP A 61 -8.54 -14.47 8.13
CA ASP A 61 -7.56 -14.82 9.17
C ASP A 61 -6.97 -13.54 9.76
N VAL A 62 -7.58 -13.03 10.83
CA VAL A 62 -6.95 -11.95 11.61
C VAL A 62 -7.31 -12.12 13.09
N VAL A 63 -6.29 -12.13 13.97
CA VAL A 63 -6.16 -11.26 15.17
C VAL A 63 -4.97 -11.63 16.11
N GLU A 64 -4.27 -12.77 16.00
CA GLU A 64 -3.01 -12.98 16.77
C GLU A 64 -1.72 -12.94 15.91
N GLU A 65 -1.76 -13.32 14.64
CA GLU A 65 -0.59 -13.30 13.73
C GLU A 65 -0.25 -11.92 13.12
N GLU A 66 -1.05 -10.87 13.36
CA GLU A 66 -0.73 -9.52 12.86
C GLU A 66 0.56 -8.93 13.45
N ARG A 67 0.98 -9.39 14.63
CA ARG A 67 2.28 -9.03 15.21
C ARG A 67 3.41 -9.88 14.63
N ASP A 68 3.20 -11.18 14.49
CA ASP A 68 4.20 -12.11 13.97
C ASP A 68 4.51 -11.87 12.48
N THR A 69 3.55 -11.49 11.63
CA THR A 69 3.83 -11.18 10.23
C THR A 69 4.59 -9.86 10.07
N LEU A 70 4.28 -8.85 10.88
CA LEU A 70 5.06 -7.60 10.91
C LEU A 70 6.47 -7.82 11.48
N ASP A 71 6.62 -8.65 12.51
CA ASP A 71 7.92 -9.04 13.08
C ASP A 71 8.73 -9.94 12.12
N THR A 72 8.11 -10.92 11.45
CA THR A 72 8.76 -11.77 10.42
C THR A 72 9.20 -10.94 9.22
N VAL A 73 8.43 -9.92 8.88
CA VAL A 73 8.79 -8.95 7.85
C VAL A 73 9.97 -8.07 8.28
N ALA A 74 10.05 -7.70 9.56
CA ALA A 74 11.20 -7.01 10.13
C ALA A 74 12.45 -7.91 10.09
N ASP A 75 12.31 -9.22 10.32
CA ASP A 75 13.39 -10.19 10.14
C ASP A 75 13.81 -10.30 8.66
N ILE A 76 12.86 -10.40 7.73
CA ILE A 76 13.16 -10.38 6.29
C ILE A 76 13.80 -9.04 5.87
N ALA A 77 13.51 -7.93 6.57
CA ALA A 77 14.20 -6.64 6.46
C ALA A 77 15.64 -6.66 6.96
N GLY A 78 15.92 -7.32 8.09
CA GLY A 78 17.25 -7.44 8.67
C GLY A 78 18.17 -8.50 8.04
N SER A 79 17.65 -9.59 7.48
CA SER A 79 18.47 -10.75 7.05
C SER A 79 19.22 -10.59 5.71
N LYS A 80 19.39 -9.37 5.17
CA LYS A 80 20.20 -9.15 3.94
C LYS A 80 21.53 -8.42 4.17
N SER A 81 22.01 -8.34 5.42
CA SER A 81 23.21 -7.58 5.77
C SER A 81 24.33 -8.39 6.43
N THR A 82 24.30 -9.72 6.38
CA THR A 82 25.39 -10.54 6.96
C THR A 82 25.48 -11.89 6.27
N GLU A 83 26.07 -11.94 5.08
CA GLU A 83 26.79 -13.11 4.54
C GLU A 83 27.49 -12.75 3.23
N GLU A 84 28.48 -11.86 3.31
CA GLU A 84 29.51 -11.75 2.27
C GLU A 84 30.83 -11.28 2.90
N GLU A 85 31.39 -12.09 3.80
CA GLU A 85 32.82 -12.05 4.13
C GLU A 85 33.29 -13.45 4.57
N ALA A 86 33.52 -14.32 3.59
CA ALA A 86 34.31 -15.54 3.75
C ALA A 86 34.85 -15.97 2.37
N ALA A 87 35.92 -15.32 1.93
CA ALA A 87 36.85 -15.81 0.92
C ALA A 87 38.26 -15.28 1.22
#